data_AF-A0A6V8QA18-F1
#
_entry.id   AF-A0A6V8QA18-F1
#
_cell.length_a   1.000
_cell.length_b   1.000
_cell.length_c   1.000
_cell.angle_alpha   90.00
_cell.angle_beta   90.00
_cell.angle_gamma   90.00
#
_symmetry.space_group_name_H-M   'P 1'
#
loop_
_entity.id
_entity.type
_entity.pdbx_description
1 polymer ?
#
loop_
_entity_poly.entity_id
_entity_poly.type
_entity_poly.pdbx_seq_one_letter_code
_entity_poly.pdbx_strand_id
1 'polypeptide(L)'
;MIPVFAIVGKTDSGKTTLLEKLVAELKKRGYRVGTVKHDIHGFEVDHPGKDSWRHAQAGADTVAISSPQKLALIKKVDHDLKPDELVGEYFQDVDIVLMEGYKRQDKPKIEVFRRELSPHPLCQPQELLFLASNDELEYGVPRFALEDIKSMVDFLEERFLTARPTSETTLFVNGRSISLSSFAQRVIAGALLGIISALKGVGKPQRVHLWLRAEDRQEDDTSDR
;
A
#
# COMPACT_ATOMS: atom_id res chain seq x y z
N MET A 1 2.28 2.61 -10.77
CA MET A 1 2.07 2.76 -9.33
C MET A 1 1.50 1.44 -8.83
N ILE A 2 1.88 0.99 -7.63
CA ILE A 2 1.32 -0.25 -7.06
C ILE A 2 -0.18 -0.03 -6.80
N PRO A 3 -1.10 -0.82 -7.36
CA PRO A 3 -2.52 -0.69 -7.09
C PRO A 3 -2.84 -0.98 -5.62
N VAL A 4 -3.70 -0.13 -5.04
CA VAL A 4 -4.10 -0.21 -3.64
C VAL A 4 -5.63 -0.23 -3.56
N PHE A 5 -6.19 -1.25 -2.92
CA PHE A 5 -7.64 -1.41 -2.79
C PHE A 5 -8.05 -1.58 -1.32
N ALA A 6 -9.11 -0.90 -0.91
CA ALA A 6 -9.65 -1.00 0.43
C ALA A 6 -10.84 -1.96 0.47
N ILE A 7 -10.78 -2.97 1.33
CA ILE A 7 -11.84 -3.93 1.58
C ILE A 7 -12.66 -3.40 2.77
N VAL A 8 -13.90 -3.03 2.48
CA VAL A 8 -14.82 -2.37 3.40
C VAL A 8 -16.09 -3.19 3.57
N GLY A 9 -16.88 -2.86 4.59
CA GLY A 9 -18.07 -3.61 4.96
C GLY A 9 -18.43 -3.42 6.44
N LYS A 10 -19.62 -3.86 6.82
CA LYS A 10 -20.03 -3.90 8.23
C LYS A 10 -19.13 -4.85 9.04
N THR A 11 -19.15 -4.73 10.36
CA THR A 11 -18.58 -5.76 11.24
C THR A 11 -19.23 -7.10 10.93
N ASP A 12 -18.48 -8.20 10.99
CA ASP A 12 -18.94 -9.56 10.68
C ASP A 12 -19.46 -9.82 9.26
N SER A 13 -19.22 -8.89 8.33
CA SER A 13 -19.59 -9.11 6.91
C SER A 13 -18.74 -10.15 6.18
N GLY A 14 -17.59 -10.53 6.73
CA GLY A 14 -16.63 -11.45 6.09
C GLY A 14 -15.48 -10.78 5.34
N LYS A 15 -15.16 -9.51 5.64
CA LYS A 15 -14.02 -8.76 5.05
C LYS A 15 -12.72 -9.54 5.10
N THR A 16 -12.32 -10.00 6.29
CA THR A 16 -11.07 -10.74 6.48
C THR A 16 -11.06 -12.03 5.67
N THR A 17 -12.17 -12.78 5.67
CA THR A 17 -12.32 -13.99 4.84
C THR A 17 -12.21 -13.70 3.34
N LEU A 18 -12.83 -12.62 2.85
CA LEU A 18 -12.70 -12.22 1.46
C LEU A 18 -11.25 -11.83 1.14
N LEU A 19 -10.61 -11.05 2.01
CA LEU A 19 -9.21 -10.64 1.86
C LEU A 19 -8.28 -11.86 1.76
N GLU A 20 -8.42 -12.84 2.67
CA GLU A 20 -7.64 -14.09 2.63
C GLU A 20 -7.82 -14.84 1.31
N LYS A 21 -9.06 -14.96 0.82
CA LYS A 21 -9.36 -15.62 -0.46
C LYS A 21 -8.77 -14.89 -1.66
N LEU A 22 -8.88 -13.56 -1.69
CA LEU A 22 -8.26 -12.74 -2.74
C LEU A 22 -6.75 -12.87 -2.73
N VAL A 23 -6.11 -12.83 -1.55
CA VAL A 23 -4.67 -13.05 -1.39
C VAL A 23 -4.29 -14.43 -1.94
N ALA A 24 -4.99 -15.50 -1.54
CA ALA A 24 -4.70 -16.85 -1.98
C ALA A 24 -4.77 -16.99 -3.51
N GLU A 25 -5.82 -16.45 -4.14
CA GLU A 25 -5.99 -16.52 -5.61
C GLU A 25 -4.95 -15.65 -6.33
N LEU A 26 -4.64 -14.44 -5.87
CA LEU A 26 -3.58 -13.60 -6.42
C LEU A 26 -2.19 -14.26 -6.30
N LYS A 27 -1.90 -14.87 -5.15
CA LYS A 27 -0.65 -15.63 -4.92
C LYS A 27 -0.55 -16.83 -5.87
N LYS A 28 -1.65 -17.55 -6.08
CA LYS A 28 -1.73 -18.67 -7.03
C LYS A 28 -1.43 -18.23 -8.47
N ARG A 29 -1.78 -17.00 -8.84
CA ARG A 29 -1.48 -16.39 -10.15
C ARG A 29 -0.07 -15.79 -10.26
N GLY A 30 0.73 -15.85 -9.20
CA GLY A 30 2.12 -15.42 -9.21
C GLY A 30 2.37 -13.97 -8.78
N TYR A 31 1.35 -13.25 -8.29
CA TYR A 31 1.56 -11.90 -7.77
C TYR A 31 2.26 -11.90 -6.41
N ARG A 32 3.01 -10.83 -6.17
CA ARG A 32 3.45 -10.44 -4.83
C ARG A 32 2.37 -9.54 -4.25
N VAL A 33 1.84 -9.90 -3.08
CA VAL A 33 0.66 -9.27 -2.50
C VAL A 33 1.04 -8.71 -1.14
N GLY A 34 0.79 -7.42 -0.94
CA GLY A 34 0.85 -6.75 0.35
C GLY A 34 -0.52 -6.69 1.00
N THR A 35 -0.56 -6.73 2.33
CA THR A 35 -1.80 -6.55 3.09
C THR A 35 -1.60 -5.52 4.19
N VAL A 36 -2.61 -4.69 4.43
CA VAL A 36 -2.60 -3.73 5.54
C VAL A 36 -3.88 -3.89 6.33
N LYS A 37 -3.76 -3.93 7.65
CA LYS A 37 -4.90 -3.83 8.56
C LYS A 37 -4.80 -2.50 9.29
N HIS A 38 -5.76 -1.62 9.10
CA HIS A 38 -5.83 -0.34 9.80
C HIS A 38 -6.71 -0.47 11.03
N ASP A 39 -6.09 -0.37 12.21
CA ASP A 39 -6.80 -0.35 13.50
C ASP A 39 -6.69 1.05 14.11
N ILE A 40 -7.82 1.76 14.14
CA ILE A 40 -7.87 3.14 14.66
C ILE A 40 -7.68 3.21 16.17
N HIS A 41 -7.81 2.09 16.89
CA HIS A 41 -7.64 2.02 18.34
C HIS A 41 -6.21 1.63 18.74
N GLY A 42 -5.33 1.41 17.77
CA GLY A 42 -3.99 0.87 18.00
C GLY A 42 -3.98 -0.64 18.21
N PHE A 43 -2.78 -1.21 18.23
CA PHE A 43 -2.59 -2.66 18.38
C PHE A 43 -1.22 -2.96 19.02
N GLU A 44 -1.13 -4.10 19.69
CA GLU A 44 0.13 -4.64 20.21
C GLU A 44 0.49 -5.91 19.42
N VAL A 45 1.70 -5.94 18.84
CA VAL A 45 2.20 -7.11 18.08
C VAL A 45 3.23 -7.89 18.88
N ASP A 46 3.88 -7.24 19.84
CA ASP A 46 4.94 -7.83 20.66
C ASP A 46 4.44 -8.09 22.09
N HIS A 47 5.17 -8.90 22.84
CA HIS A 47 4.78 -9.33 24.16
C HIS A 47 5.70 -8.78 25.25
N PRO A 48 5.14 -8.30 26.38
CA PRO A 48 5.93 -7.87 27.53
C PRO A 48 6.99 -8.89 27.95
N GLY A 49 8.21 -8.39 28.19
CA GLY A 49 9.34 -9.21 28.63
C GLY A 49 10.19 -9.83 27.51
N LYS A 50 9.78 -9.74 26.23
CA LYS A 50 10.67 -10.06 25.09
C LYS A 50 11.71 -8.97 24.87
N ASP A 51 12.85 -9.31 24.29
CA ASP A 51 13.95 -8.37 24.07
C ASP A 51 13.54 -7.23 23.13
N SER A 52 12.83 -7.53 22.04
CA SER A 52 12.27 -6.54 21.12
C SER A 52 11.31 -5.58 21.80
N TRP A 53 10.45 -6.08 22.70
CA TRP A 53 9.56 -5.25 23.51
C TRP A 53 10.37 -4.34 24.44
N ARG A 54 11.40 -4.88 25.10
CA ARG A 54 12.29 -4.09 25.97
C ARG A 54 13.04 -3.02 25.18
N HIS A 55 13.44 -3.27 23.93
CA HIS A 55 14.05 -2.26 23.07
C HIS A 55 13.09 -1.10 22.77
N ALA A 56 11.82 -1.40 22.44
CA ALA A 56 10.81 -0.37 22.20
C ALA A 56 10.54 0.49 23.44
N GLN A 57 10.44 -0.16 24.61
CA GLN A 57 10.24 0.51 25.90
C GLN A 57 11.45 1.30 26.37
N ALA A 58 12.66 0.90 25.99
CA ALA A 58 13.89 1.66 26.23
C ALA A 58 13.96 2.96 25.39
N GLY A 59 13.03 3.16 24.44
CA GLY A 59 12.92 4.40 23.68
C GLY A 59 13.33 4.27 22.22
N ALA A 60 13.61 3.08 21.70
CA ALA A 60 13.91 2.92 20.27
C ALA A 60 12.71 3.38 19.40
N ASP A 61 13.00 4.24 18.40
CA ASP A 61 12.00 4.69 17.43
C ASP A 61 11.68 3.62 16.39
N THR A 62 12.62 2.71 16.16
CA THR A 62 12.47 1.57 15.24
C THR A 62 13.14 0.33 15.85
N VAL A 63 12.38 -0.75 15.93
CA VAL A 63 12.84 -2.07 16.37
C VAL A 63 12.63 -3.06 15.23
N ALA A 64 13.67 -3.81 14.88
CA ALA A 64 13.62 -4.85 13.86
C ALA A 64 13.97 -6.22 14.47
N ILE A 65 13.16 -7.23 14.16
CA ILE A 65 13.45 -8.64 14.42
C ILE A 65 13.71 -9.29 13.07
N SER A 66 14.94 -9.74 12.84
CA SER A 66 15.36 -10.27 11.54
C SER A 66 15.75 -11.74 11.65
N SER A 67 15.26 -12.55 10.71
CA SER A 67 15.66 -13.94 10.50
C SER A 67 15.90 -14.19 9.00
N PRO A 68 16.48 -15.33 8.60
CA PRO A 68 16.74 -15.62 7.19
C PRO A 68 15.48 -15.66 6.31
N GLN A 69 14.29 -15.85 6.89
CA GLN A 69 13.03 -15.96 6.14
C GLN A 69 12.01 -14.86 6.48
N LYS A 70 12.23 -14.06 7.52
CA LYS A 70 11.23 -13.08 7.97
C LYS A 70 11.85 -11.86 8.64
N LEU A 71 11.26 -10.71 8.36
CA LEU A 71 11.49 -9.46 9.07
C LEU A 71 10.19 -9.06 9.78
N ALA A 72 10.29 -8.66 11.04
CA ALA A 72 9.25 -7.90 11.72
C ALA A 72 9.81 -6.52 12.06
N LEU A 73 9.03 -5.47 11.79
CA LEU A 73 9.38 -4.09 12.04
C LEU A 73 8.33 -3.46 12.94
N ILE A 74 8.76 -2.85 14.04
CA ILE A 74 7.93 -2.05 14.93
C ILE A 74 8.51 -0.63 14.87
N LYS A 75 7.71 0.31 14.40
CA LYS A 75 8.14 1.71 14.20
C LYS A 75 7.17 2.64 14.93
N LYS A 76 7.72 3.55 15.72
CA LYS A 76 6.95 4.66 16.29
C LYS A 76 6.67 5.66 15.16
N VAL A 77 5.42 6.06 15.04
CA VAL A 77 4.96 7.08 14.08
C VAL A 77 4.40 8.25 14.87
N ASP A 78 4.61 9.47 14.35
CA ASP A 78 4.11 10.72 14.93
C ASP A 78 2.71 11.10 14.41
N HIS A 79 2.19 10.37 13.43
CA HIS A 79 0.85 10.52 12.86
C HIS A 79 0.32 9.20 12.27
N ASP A 80 -0.99 9.15 11.97
CA ASP A 80 -1.61 8.04 11.25
C ASP A 80 -1.19 8.07 9.77
N LEU A 81 -0.35 7.11 9.37
CA LEU A 81 0.18 7.04 8.00
C LEU A 81 -0.94 6.87 6.99
N LYS A 82 -0.93 7.67 5.93
CA LYS A 82 -1.85 7.48 4.80
C LYS A 82 -1.44 6.26 3.97
N PRO A 83 -2.39 5.65 3.26
CA PRO A 83 -2.11 4.54 2.35
C PRO A 83 -0.91 4.75 1.42
N ASP A 84 -0.78 5.93 0.80
CA ASP A 84 0.31 6.20 -0.15
C ASP A 84 1.68 6.35 0.52
N GLU A 85 1.72 6.89 1.74
CA GLU A 85 2.95 7.01 2.54
C GLU A 85 3.42 5.61 2.94
N LEU A 86 2.50 4.80 3.46
CA LEU A 86 2.78 3.43 3.88
C LEU A 86 3.24 2.55 2.70
N VAL A 87 2.54 2.62 1.56
CA VAL A 87 2.89 1.83 0.36
C VAL A 87 4.20 2.30 -0.25
N GLY A 88 4.43 3.61 -0.29
CA GLY A 88 5.66 4.22 -0.77
C GLY A 88 6.89 3.80 0.02
N GLU A 89 6.77 3.66 1.33
CA GLU A 89 7.90 3.33 2.21
C GLU A 89 8.12 1.82 2.36
N TYR A 90 7.05 1.02 2.49
CA TYR A 90 7.17 -0.38 2.95
C TYR A 90 6.75 -1.45 1.94
N PHE A 91 6.10 -1.10 0.84
CA PHE A 91 5.49 -2.08 -0.08
C PHE A 91 6.09 -2.05 -1.48
N GLN A 92 7.30 -1.51 -1.68
CA GLN A 92 7.90 -1.36 -3.01
C GLN A 92 8.24 -2.69 -3.72
N ASP A 93 8.20 -3.81 -3.01
CA ASP A 93 8.49 -5.15 -3.51
C ASP A 93 7.25 -5.99 -3.80
N VAL A 94 6.04 -5.43 -3.69
CA VAL A 94 4.79 -6.11 -4.08
C VAL A 94 4.20 -5.55 -5.37
N ASP A 95 3.24 -6.29 -5.94
CA ASP A 95 2.56 -5.94 -7.18
C ASP A 95 1.17 -5.33 -6.92
N ILE A 96 0.59 -5.58 -5.75
CA ILE A 96 -0.74 -5.12 -5.33
C ILE A 96 -0.82 -5.06 -3.80
N VAL A 97 -1.56 -4.10 -3.25
CA VAL A 97 -1.83 -3.96 -1.81
C VAL A 97 -3.33 -4.01 -1.52
N LEU A 98 -3.73 -4.90 -0.62
CA LEU A 98 -5.11 -5.02 -0.13
C LEU A 98 -5.20 -4.51 1.31
N MET A 99 -6.09 -3.57 1.57
CA MET A 99 -6.22 -2.92 2.88
C MET A 99 -7.55 -3.29 3.52
N GLU A 100 -7.54 -3.86 4.73
CA GLU A 100 -8.74 -3.91 5.57
C GLU A 100 -8.77 -2.69 6.48
N GLY A 101 -9.76 -1.80 6.28
CA GLY A 101 -9.87 -0.54 7.01
C GLY A 101 -9.76 0.68 6.11
N TYR A 102 -9.20 1.79 6.61
CA TYR A 102 -9.06 3.05 5.87
C TYR A 102 -10.34 3.54 5.17
N LYS A 103 -11.51 3.34 5.80
CA LYS A 103 -12.83 3.63 5.19
C LYS A 103 -12.99 5.06 4.66
N ARG A 104 -12.26 6.02 5.24
CA ARG A 104 -12.32 7.45 4.90
C ARG A 104 -11.26 7.90 3.89
N GLN A 105 -10.35 7.02 3.49
CA GLN A 105 -9.30 7.38 2.53
C GLN A 105 -9.80 7.24 1.10
N ASP A 106 -9.21 8.04 0.21
CA ASP A 106 -9.51 8.06 -1.21
C ASP A 106 -8.77 6.95 -1.94
N LYS A 107 -9.18 5.70 -1.66
CA LYS A 107 -8.74 4.51 -2.39
C LYS A 107 -9.95 3.77 -2.95
N PRO A 108 -9.84 3.17 -4.15
CA PRO A 108 -10.92 2.37 -4.70
C PRO A 108 -11.30 1.23 -3.74
N LYS A 109 -12.60 1.03 -3.56
CA LYS A 109 -13.13 0.16 -2.51
C LYS A 109 -13.77 -1.10 -3.08
N ILE A 110 -13.54 -2.23 -2.42
CA ILE A 110 -14.29 -3.47 -2.58
C ILE A 110 -15.18 -3.58 -1.34
N GLU A 111 -16.48 -3.46 -1.52
CA GLU A 111 -17.39 -3.58 -0.38
C GLU A 111 -17.99 -4.98 -0.28
N VAL A 112 -17.83 -5.58 0.90
CA VAL A 112 -18.52 -6.79 1.32
C VAL A 112 -19.88 -6.41 1.86
N PHE A 113 -20.91 -6.63 1.05
CA PHE A 113 -22.29 -6.26 1.37
C PHE A 113 -23.13 -7.50 1.69
N ARG A 114 -23.89 -7.38 2.77
CA ARG A 114 -24.85 -8.38 3.28
C ARG A 114 -26.11 -7.65 3.70
N ARG A 115 -27.23 -7.98 3.07
CA ARG A 115 -28.53 -7.35 3.34
C ARG A 115 -28.96 -7.57 4.79
N GLU A 116 -28.55 -8.69 5.41
CA GLU A 116 -28.83 -8.98 6.81
C GLU A 116 -28.10 -8.04 7.79
N LEU A 117 -27.00 -7.39 7.38
CA LEU A 117 -26.21 -6.50 8.23
C LEU A 117 -26.47 -5.00 7.96
N SER A 118 -26.99 -4.66 6.78
CA SER A 118 -27.27 -3.30 6.38
C SER A 118 -28.31 -3.26 5.25
N PRO A 119 -29.30 -2.35 5.28
CA PRO A 119 -30.28 -2.24 4.19
C PRO A 119 -29.66 -1.76 2.87
N HIS A 120 -28.55 -1.02 2.95
CA HIS A 120 -27.83 -0.47 1.79
C HIS A 120 -26.32 -0.61 1.95
N PRO A 121 -25.55 -0.61 0.84
CA PRO A 121 -24.10 -0.49 0.88
C PRO A 121 -23.64 0.77 1.64
N LEU A 122 -22.45 0.68 2.22
CA LEU A 122 -21.80 1.72 3.00
C LEU A 122 -21.19 2.80 2.12
N CYS A 123 -20.65 2.42 0.97
CA CYS A 123 -19.95 3.30 0.05
C CYS A 123 -20.84 3.69 -1.12
N GLN A 124 -20.65 4.89 -1.65
CA GLN A 124 -21.33 5.32 -2.86
C GLN A 124 -20.76 4.58 -4.08
N PRO A 125 -21.54 4.39 -5.17
CA PRO A 125 -21.07 3.68 -6.37
C PRO A 125 -19.75 4.22 -6.94
N GLN A 126 -19.49 5.53 -6.86
CA GLN A 126 -18.27 6.15 -7.40
C GLN A 126 -17.01 5.80 -6.60
N GLU A 127 -17.14 5.33 -5.36
CA GLU A 127 -16.03 4.89 -4.54
C GLU A 127 -15.68 3.41 -4.75
N LEU A 128 -16.59 2.66 -5.39
CA LEU A 128 -16.54 1.21 -5.48
C LEU A 128 -15.94 0.74 -6.80
N LEU A 129 -15.05 -0.25 -6.71
CA LEU A 129 -14.68 -1.09 -7.84
C LEU A 129 -15.79 -2.08 -8.16
N PHE A 130 -16.31 -2.74 -7.13
CA PHE A 130 -17.40 -3.70 -7.20
C PHE A 130 -17.95 -4.01 -5.80
N LEU A 131 -19.14 -4.60 -5.76
CA LEU A 131 -19.73 -5.21 -4.58
C LEU A 131 -19.45 -6.72 -4.54
N ALA A 132 -18.97 -7.22 -3.41
CA ALA A 132 -18.90 -8.64 -3.10
C ALA A 132 -20.12 -9.00 -2.25
N SER A 133 -21.12 -9.64 -2.86
CA SER A 133 -22.39 -9.97 -2.20
C SER A 133 -23.13 -11.12 -2.87
N ASN A 134 -23.78 -11.95 -2.07
CA ASN A 134 -24.71 -12.95 -2.57
C ASN A 134 -26.14 -12.40 -2.75
N ASP A 135 -26.45 -11.24 -2.15
CA ASP A 135 -27.75 -10.59 -2.28
C ASP A 135 -27.89 -9.94 -3.66
N GLU A 136 -29.02 -10.13 -4.31
CA GLU A 136 -29.34 -9.45 -5.57
C GLU A 136 -29.62 -7.97 -5.30
N LEU A 137 -28.74 -7.10 -5.83
CA LEU A 137 -28.81 -5.65 -5.70
C LEU A 137 -28.20 -5.00 -6.95
N GLU A 138 -28.97 -4.13 -7.61
CA GLU A 138 -28.42 -3.21 -8.60
C GLU A 138 -27.90 -1.95 -7.90
N TYR A 139 -26.64 -1.62 -8.14
CA TYR A 139 -25.96 -0.52 -7.43
C TYR A 139 -25.03 0.32 -8.32
N GLY A 140 -25.14 0.19 -9.66
CA GLY A 140 -24.33 0.96 -10.60
C GLY A 140 -22.86 0.55 -10.69
N VAL A 141 -22.45 -0.51 -10.00
CA VAL A 141 -21.13 -1.16 -10.09
C VAL A 141 -21.28 -2.66 -10.27
N PRO A 142 -20.26 -3.37 -10.79
CA PRO A 142 -20.28 -4.82 -10.86
C PRO A 142 -20.55 -5.46 -9.50
N ARG A 143 -21.28 -6.58 -9.50
CA ARG A 143 -21.53 -7.41 -8.32
C ARG A 143 -20.96 -8.80 -8.58
N PHE A 144 -20.16 -9.29 -7.64
CA PHE A 144 -19.65 -10.66 -7.63
C PHE A 144 -20.17 -11.40 -6.40
N ALA A 145 -20.53 -12.67 -6.56
CA ALA A 145 -20.87 -13.53 -5.43
C ALA A 145 -19.64 -13.71 -4.52
N LEU A 146 -19.84 -13.86 -3.21
CA LEU A 146 -18.73 -13.92 -2.23
C LEU A 146 -17.73 -15.05 -2.48
N GLU A 147 -18.16 -16.12 -3.16
CA GLU A 147 -17.34 -17.28 -3.53
C GLU A 147 -16.74 -17.18 -4.93
N ASP A 148 -17.15 -16.19 -5.74
CA ASP A 148 -16.64 -16.00 -7.10
C ASP A 148 -15.33 -15.19 -7.12
N ILE A 149 -14.37 -15.68 -6.35
CA ILE A 149 -13.06 -15.06 -6.15
C ILE A 149 -12.29 -14.95 -7.46
N LYS A 150 -12.45 -15.95 -8.33
CA LYS A 150 -11.77 -15.99 -9.62
C LYS A 150 -12.18 -14.80 -10.48
N SER A 151 -13.48 -14.55 -10.64
CA SER A 151 -13.98 -13.42 -11.43
C SER A 151 -13.62 -12.07 -10.81
N MET A 152 -13.59 -11.96 -9.47
CA MET A 152 -13.10 -10.75 -8.81
C MET A 152 -11.63 -10.48 -9.13
N VAL A 153 -10.77 -11.51 -9.10
CA VAL A 153 -9.34 -11.34 -9.43
C VAL A 153 -9.15 -11.10 -10.93
N ASP A 154 -9.92 -11.76 -11.81
CA ASP A 154 -9.92 -11.49 -13.26
C ASP A 154 -10.20 -9.99 -13.51
N PHE A 155 -11.24 -9.45 -12.85
CA PHE A 155 -11.59 -8.03 -12.95
C PHE A 155 -10.47 -7.08 -12.48
N LEU A 156 -9.80 -7.43 -11.37
CA LEU A 156 -8.68 -6.63 -10.87
C LEU A 156 -7.47 -6.69 -11.81
N GLU A 157 -7.17 -7.86 -12.35
CA GLU A 157 -6.05 -8.05 -13.27
C GLU A 157 -6.22 -7.22 -14.54
N GLU A 158 -7.35 -7.39 -15.21
CA GLU A 158 -7.66 -6.74 -16.49
C GLU A 158 -7.53 -5.22 -16.39
N ARG A 159 -7.96 -4.64 -15.27
CA ARG A 159 -8.02 -3.18 -15.09
C ARG A 159 -6.76 -2.57 -14.48
N PHE A 160 -6.03 -3.31 -13.65
CA PHE A 160 -5.00 -2.70 -12.80
C PHE A 160 -3.65 -3.43 -12.82
N LEU A 161 -3.56 -4.69 -13.25
CA LEU A 161 -2.33 -5.49 -13.12
C LEU A 161 -1.67 -5.87 -14.45
N THR A 162 -2.37 -5.73 -15.58
CA THR A 162 -1.88 -6.12 -16.92
C THR A 162 -0.83 -5.17 -17.52
N ALA A 163 -0.68 -3.95 -16.99
CA ALA A 163 0.31 -2.98 -17.46
C ALA A 163 1.32 -2.68 -16.36
N ARG A 164 2.49 -3.34 -16.39
CA ARG A 164 3.67 -2.80 -15.69
C ARG A 164 4.32 -1.77 -16.61
N PRO A 165 4.37 -0.48 -16.24
CA PRO A 165 5.24 0.45 -16.94
C PRO A 165 6.67 -0.13 -16.88
N THR A 166 7.32 -0.25 -18.03
CA THR A 166 8.69 -0.79 -18.16
C THR A 166 9.73 0.04 -17.42
N SER A 167 9.36 1.26 -17.02
CA SER A 167 10.15 2.19 -16.22
C SER A 167 9.20 3.18 -15.57
N GLU A 168 9.09 3.15 -14.24
CA GLU A 168 8.33 4.14 -13.46
C GLU A 168 9.29 4.86 -12.53
N THR A 169 9.31 6.19 -12.60
CA THR A 169 10.04 7.03 -11.66
C THR A 169 9.04 7.59 -10.67
N THR A 170 9.12 7.12 -9.42
CA THR A 170 8.34 7.64 -8.31
C THR A 170 9.24 8.52 -7.45
N LEU A 171 8.76 9.72 -7.12
CA LEU A 171 9.45 10.65 -6.23
C LEU A 171 8.61 10.87 -4.98
N PHE A 172 9.24 10.73 -3.82
CA PHE A 172 8.66 11.11 -2.54
C PHE A 172 9.43 12.31 -1.98
N VAL A 173 8.71 13.35 -1.55
CA VAL A 173 9.28 14.52 -0.87
C VAL A 173 8.62 14.62 0.49
N ASN A 174 9.42 14.53 1.56
CA ASN A 174 8.94 14.50 2.94
C ASN A 174 7.83 13.45 3.15
N GLY A 175 8.04 12.23 2.63
CA GLY A 175 7.07 11.13 2.70
C GLY A 175 5.91 11.22 1.70
N ARG A 176 5.70 12.36 1.05
CA ARG A 176 4.57 12.55 0.12
C ARG A 176 4.94 12.19 -1.31
N SER A 177 4.12 11.35 -1.94
CA SER A 177 4.27 11.03 -3.36
C SER A 177 4.02 12.26 -4.23
N ILE A 178 4.94 12.55 -5.15
CA ILE A 178 4.86 13.67 -6.09
C ILE A 178 4.56 13.13 -7.48
N SER A 179 3.48 13.60 -8.09
CA SER A 179 3.14 13.28 -9.48
C SER A 179 4.14 13.94 -10.42
N LEU A 180 4.86 13.14 -11.19
CA LEU A 180 5.84 13.60 -12.17
C LEU A 180 5.26 13.52 -13.58
N SER A 181 5.48 14.58 -14.37
CA SER A 181 5.20 14.53 -15.80
C SER A 181 6.08 13.50 -16.50
N SER A 182 5.63 12.97 -17.64
CA SER A 182 6.42 12.00 -18.43
C SER A 182 7.80 12.53 -18.83
N PHE A 183 7.92 13.84 -19.05
CA PHE A 183 9.20 14.50 -19.28
C PHE A 183 10.10 14.44 -18.04
N ALA A 184 9.60 14.85 -16.86
CA ALA A 184 10.37 14.83 -15.62
C ALA A 184 10.84 13.42 -15.25
N GLN A 185 9.97 12.42 -15.41
CA GLN A 185 10.33 11.01 -15.20
C GLN A 185 11.49 10.58 -16.10
N ARG A 186 11.43 10.88 -17.41
CA ARG A 186 12.50 10.54 -18.35
C ARG A 186 13.82 11.24 -18.03
N VAL A 187 13.79 12.52 -17.66
CA VAL A 187 15.00 13.28 -17.31
C VAL A 187 15.67 12.70 -16.07
N ILE A 188 14.90 12.47 -15.00
CA ILE A 188 15.44 11.92 -13.74
C ILE A 188 15.97 10.50 -13.97
N ALA A 189 15.19 9.63 -14.61
CA ALA A 189 15.62 8.26 -14.91
C ALA A 189 16.88 8.24 -15.78
N GLY A 190 16.92 9.04 -16.86
CA GLY A 190 18.06 9.12 -17.76
C GLY A 190 19.33 9.61 -17.07
N ALA A 191 19.22 10.65 -16.24
CA ALA A 191 20.36 11.17 -15.47
C ALA A 191 20.91 10.12 -14.49
N LEU A 192 20.04 9.47 -13.72
CA LEU A 192 20.44 8.44 -12.76
C LEU A 192 21.04 7.21 -13.45
N LEU A 193 20.43 6.73 -14.52
CA LEU A 193 20.96 5.61 -15.30
C LEU A 193 22.30 5.97 -15.95
N GLY A 194 22.47 7.21 -16.42
CA GLY A 194 23.74 7.73 -16.92
C GLY A 194 24.84 7.68 -15.86
N ILE A 195 24.56 8.20 -14.65
CA ILE A 195 25.49 8.13 -13.51
C ILE A 195 25.83 6.68 -13.16
N ILE A 196 24.82 5.82 -13.05
CA ILE A 196 24.99 4.40 -12.68
C ILE A 196 25.81 3.65 -13.73
N SER A 197 25.66 3.98 -15.02
CA SER A 197 26.41 3.33 -16.09
C SER A 197 27.93 3.54 -15.99
N ALA A 198 28.36 4.62 -15.33
CA ALA A 198 29.77 4.89 -15.06
C ALA A 198 30.31 4.14 -13.82
N LEU A 199 29.45 3.54 -12.99
CA LEU A 199 29.84 2.83 -11.78
C LEU A 199 30.31 1.40 -12.11
N LYS A 200 31.40 0.98 -11.48
CA LYS A 200 31.91 -0.40 -11.57
C LYS A 200 31.23 -1.29 -10.53
N GLY A 201 30.97 -2.55 -10.89
CA GLY A 201 30.51 -3.59 -9.94
C GLY A 201 29.00 -3.64 -9.66
N VAL A 202 28.18 -2.80 -10.29
CA VAL A 202 26.72 -2.72 -10.02
C VAL A 202 25.85 -3.59 -10.94
N GLY A 203 26.44 -4.22 -11.96
CA GLY A 203 25.71 -5.04 -12.94
C GLY A 203 24.66 -4.24 -13.73
N LYS A 204 23.69 -4.94 -14.34
CA LYS A 204 22.55 -4.30 -15.01
C LYS A 204 21.52 -3.86 -13.95
N PRO A 205 21.27 -2.55 -13.76
CA PRO A 205 20.35 -2.10 -12.72
C PRO A 205 18.92 -2.55 -13.05
N GLN A 206 18.28 -3.24 -12.10
CA GLN A 206 16.86 -3.62 -12.18
C GLN A 206 15.98 -2.68 -11.35
N ARG A 207 16.52 -2.17 -10.24
CA ARG A 207 15.86 -1.23 -9.33
C ARG A 207 16.92 -0.32 -8.74
N VAL A 208 16.61 0.96 -8.61
CA VAL A 208 17.50 1.98 -8.05
C VAL A 208 16.75 2.65 -6.91
N HIS A 209 17.31 2.56 -5.70
CA HIS A 209 16.86 3.33 -4.55
C HIS A 209 17.83 4.49 -4.36
N LEU A 210 17.29 5.72 -4.39
CA LEU A 210 18.07 6.93 -4.13
C LEU A 210 17.52 7.59 -2.88
N TRP A 211 18.38 7.79 -1.90
CA TRP A 211 18.08 8.52 -0.68
C TRP A 211 18.88 9.81 -0.70
N LEU A 212 18.18 10.94 -0.56
CA LEU A 212 18.77 12.27 -0.53
C LEU A 212 18.30 12.96 0.75
N ARG A 213 19.25 13.42 1.56
CA ARG A 213 18.98 14.31 2.69
C ARG A 213 19.44 15.70 2.28
N ALA A 214 18.52 16.67 2.26
CA ALA A 214 18.89 18.05 2.05
C ALA A 214 19.71 18.56 3.25
N GLU A 215 20.72 19.38 2.99
CA GLU A 215 21.36 20.17 4.05
C GLU A 215 20.38 21.26 4.48
N ASP A 216 20.26 21.49 5.78
CA ASP A 216 19.49 22.62 6.31
C ASP A 216 20.12 23.90 5.77
N ARG A 217 19.43 24.58 4.83
CA ARG A 217 19.79 25.96 4.52
C ARG A 217 19.48 26.74 5.79
N GLN A 218 20.51 27.18 6.51
CA GLN A 218 20.35 28.32 7.41
C GLN A 218 19.70 29.40 6.56
N GLU A 219 18.48 29.79 6.91
CA GLU A 219 17.91 31.04 6.41
C GLU A 219 18.89 32.12 6.86
N ASP A 220 19.77 32.53 5.94
CA ASP A 220 20.62 33.68 6.16
C ASP A 220 19.68 34.84 6.49
N ASP A 221 19.84 35.31 7.71
CA ASP A 221 19.25 36.48 8.29
C ASP A 221 19.57 37.69 7.39
N THR A 222 18.78 37.91 6.36
CA THR A 222 18.71 39.20 5.67
C THR A 222 17.55 39.98 6.27
N SER A 223 17.62 40.22 7.58
CA SER A 223 16.96 41.33 8.24
C SER A 223 17.98 42.40 8.61
N ASP A 224 18.77 42.85 7.63
CA ASP A 224 19.50 44.12 7.77
C ASP A 224 19.79 44.74 6.39
N ARG A 225 18.87 45.59 5.92
CA ARG A 225 19.08 46.91 5.27
C ARG A 225 17.81 47.45 4.62
#